data_AF-A0A9W6RSU5-F1
#
_entry.id   AF-A0A9W6RSU5-F1
#
_cell.length_a   1.000
_cell.length_b   1.000
_cell.length_c   1.000
_cell.angle_alpha   90.00
_cell.angle_beta   90.00
_cell.angle_gamma   90.00
#
_symmetry.space_group_name_H-M   'P 1'
#
loop_
_entity.id
_entity.type
_entity.pdbx_description
1 polymer ?
#
loop_
_entity_poly.entity_id
_entity_poly.type
_entity_poly.pdbx_seq_one_letter_code
_entity_poly.pdbx_strand_id
1 'polypeptide(L)'
;MAPECEVTPGPASLLVHEHNDELAAVRKALIRGELRKDGDGWLLVPSKVVEPGSTSTPQDAVRTLRRVQKATTRYVNRRDLPRPRVRWSEFQALVRPRGE
;
A
#
# COMPACT_ATOMS: atom_id res chain seq x y z
N MET A 1 -1.66 -21.55 5.58
CA MET A 1 -0.49 -21.39 4.70
C MET A 1 -1.00 -21.31 3.28
N ALA A 2 -0.67 -20.26 2.53
CA ALA A 2 -0.87 -20.31 1.08
C ALA A 2 0.06 -21.41 0.52
N PRO A 3 -0.37 -22.19 -0.48
CA PRO A 3 0.51 -23.17 -1.10
C PRO A 3 1.73 -22.45 -1.68
N GLU A 4 2.91 -23.06 -1.53
CA GLU A 4 4.10 -22.63 -2.26
C GLU A 4 3.80 -22.79 -3.75
N CYS A 5 3.65 -21.65 -4.43
CA CYS A 5 3.38 -21.61 -5.85
C CYS A 5 4.72 -21.38 -6.55
N GLU A 6 5.07 -22.28 -7.47
CA GLU A 6 6.25 -22.12 -8.30
C GLU A 6 6.11 -20.84 -9.15
N VAL A 7 7.16 -20.04 -9.18
CA VAL A 7 7.17 -18.80 -9.96
C VAL A 7 7.17 -19.17 -11.44
N THR A 8 6.23 -18.62 -12.22
CA THR A 8 6.11 -18.87 -13.66
C THR A 8 6.28 -17.59 -14.46
N PRO A 9 6.78 -17.66 -15.71
CA PRO A 9 6.85 -16.50 -16.59
C PRO A 9 5.45 -15.95 -16.90
N GLY A 10 5.33 -14.63 -17.05
CA GLY A 10 4.07 -13.99 -17.44
C GLY A 10 3.82 -12.64 -16.79
N PRO A 11 2.59 -12.10 -16.92
CA PRO A 11 2.24 -10.81 -16.33
C PRO A 11 2.50 -10.76 -14.82
N ALA A 12 3.24 -9.76 -14.38
CA ALA A 12 3.64 -9.61 -12.99
C ALA A 12 3.56 -8.16 -12.52
N SER A 13 3.58 -7.98 -11.20
CA SER A 13 3.62 -6.66 -10.57
C SER A 13 4.57 -6.67 -9.39
N LEU A 14 5.42 -5.66 -9.29
CA LEU A 14 6.37 -5.45 -8.20
C LEU A 14 5.98 -4.18 -7.44
N LEU A 15 5.65 -4.32 -6.16
CA LEU A 15 5.43 -3.20 -5.27
C LEU A 15 6.73 -2.88 -4.53
N VAL A 16 7.33 -1.74 -4.84
CA VAL A 16 8.46 -1.20 -4.09
C VAL A 16 7.98 -0.12 -3.15
N HIS A 17 8.60 -0.02 -1.98
CA HIS A 17 8.37 1.07 -1.05
C HIS A 17 9.62 1.36 -0.23
N GLU A 18 9.77 2.61 0.15
CA GLU A 18 10.76 3.10 1.11
C GLU A 18 10.04 3.87 2.22
N HIS A 19 10.70 3.94 3.37
CA HIS A 19 10.27 4.70 4.53
C HIS A 19 11.49 5.39 5.15
N ASN A 20 11.25 6.43 5.94
CA ASN A 20 12.31 6.95 6.81
C ASN A 20 12.53 6.01 8.00
N ASP A 21 13.50 6.33 8.87
CA ASP A 21 13.84 5.52 10.04
C ASP A 21 12.69 5.37 11.05
N GLU A 22 11.71 6.28 10.99
CA GLU A 22 10.50 6.27 11.82
C GLU A 22 9.34 5.48 11.18
N LEU A 23 9.59 4.76 10.07
CA LEU A 23 8.56 4.08 9.26
C LEU A 23 7.49 5.04 8.70
N ALA A 24 7.78 6.34 8.66
CA ALA A 24 6.94 7.41 8.14
C ALA A 24 7.35 7.79 6.71
N ALA A 25 6.63 8.77 6.13
CA ALA A 25 6.86 9.30 4.79
C ALA A 25 6.96 8.21 3.69
N VAL A 26 6.08 7.21 3.74
CA VAL A 26 6.12 6.07 2.81
C VAL A 26 6.04 6.56 1.35
N ARG A 27 7.12 6.34 0.61
CA ARG A 27 7.15 6.49 -0.85
C ARG A 27 7.06 5.09 -1.44
N LYS A 28 6.25 4.92 -2.46
CA LYS A 28 6.01 3.62 -3.09
C LYS A 28 5.86 3.76 -4.58
N ALA A 29 6.12 2.67 -5.30
CA ALA A 29 5.86 2.53 -6.72
C ALA A 29 5.31 1.12 -6.97
N LEU A 30 4.27 0.99 -7.78
CA LEU A 30 3.83 -0.31 -8.30
C LEU A 30 4.28 -0.41 -9.75
N ILE A 31 5.23 -1.29 -10.02
CA ILE A 31 5.72 -1.56 -11.36
C ILE A 31 4.91 -2.73 -11.92
N ARG A 32 4.32 -2.56 -13.10
CA ARG A 32 3.69 -3.63 -13.87
C ARG A 32 4.60 -4.01 -15.03
N GLY A 33 4.60 -5.28 -15.38
CA GLY A 33 5.48 -5.80 -16.42
C GLY A 33 5.23 -7.26 -16.72
N GLU A 34 6.23 -7.86 -17.34
CA GLU A 34 6.28 -9.29 -17.64
C GLU A 34 7.49 -9.90 -16.92
N LEU A 35 7.25 -10.96 -16.16
CA LEU A 35 8.29 -11.76 -15.53
C LEU A 35 8.82 -12.77 -16.55
N ARG A 36 10.13 -12.78 -16.75
CA ARG A 36 10.84 -13.68 -17.67
C ARG A 36 11.92 -14.43 -16.91
N LYS A 37 12.18 -15.68 -17.30
CA LYS A 37 13.38 -16.38 -16.83
C LYS A 37 14.61 -15.67 -17.38
N ASP A 38 15.62 -15.51 -16.55
CA ASP A 38 16.92 -14.93 -16.90
C ASP A 38 18.04 -15.70 -16.18
N GLY A 39 18.62 -16.68 -16.87
CA GLY A 39 19.54 -17.65 -16.29
C GLY A 39 18.91 -18.43 -15.12
N ASP A 40 19.60 -18.43 -13.98
CA ASP A 40 19.13 -19.02 -12.72
C ASP A 40 18.17 -18.08 -11.95
N GLY A 41 17.84 -16.92 -12.51
CA GLY A 41 17.03 -15.89 -11.90
C GLY A 41 15.77 -15.51 -12.69
N TRP A 42 15.15 -14.43 -12.23
CA TRP A 42 13.96 -13.84 -12.83
C TRP A 42 14.20 -12.36 -13.13
N LEU A 43 13.81 -11.96 -14.33
CA LEU A 43 13.81 -10.58 -14.76
C LEU A 43 12.37 -10.08 -14.87
N LEU A 44 12.07 -8.98 -14.18
CA LEU A 44 10.84 -8.22 -14.44
C LEU A 44 11.13 -7.18 -15.52
N VAL A 45 10.55 -7.36 -16.70
CA VAL A 45 10.59 -6.36 -17.78
C VAL A 45 9.46 -5.35 -17.55
N PRO A 46 9.76 -4.11 -17.13
CA PRO A 46 8.73 -3.14 -16.78
C PRO A 46 8.01 -2.63 -18.04
N SER A 47 6.68 -2.53 -17.96
CA SER A 47 5.84 -1.91 -18.99
C SER A 47 5.15 -0.64 -18.51
N LYS A 48 4.89 -0.53 -17.20
CA LYS A 48 4.25 0.65 -16.61
C LYS A 48 4.63 0.84 -15.16
N VAL A 49 5.02 2.05 -14.79
CA VAL A 49 5.09 2.48 -13.38
C VAL A 49 3.75 3.09 -13.00
N VAL A 50 3.17 2.62 -11.90
CA VAL A 50 1.98 3.15 -11.25
C VAL A 50 2.42 3.67 -9.90
N GLU A 51 2.65 4.97 -9.76
CA GLU A 51 2.99 5.58 -8.47
C GLU A 51 1.75 5.55 -7.55
N PRO A 52 1.73 4.73 -6.49
CA PRO A 52 0.66 4.72 -5.51
C PRO A 52 0.93 5.89 -4.56
N GLY A 53 0.39 7.05 -4.87
CA GLY A 53 0.35 8.14 -3.89
C GLY A 53 1.05 9.42 -4.27
N SER A 54 1.08 9.80 -5.55
CA SER A 54 0.48 11.12 -5.75
C SER A 54 -1.01 10.87 -5.77
N THR A 55 -1.64 11.26 -4.66
CA THR A 55 -2.89 11.92 -4.91
C THR A 55 -2.51 13.15 -5.73
N SER A 56 -2.48 13.03 -7.07
CA SER A 56 -1.97 14.08 -7.94
C SER A 56 -2.73 15.39 -7.76
N THR A 57 -3.96 15.29 -7.22
CA THR A 57 -4.80 16.43 -6.84
C THR A 57 -5.49 16.20 -5.48
N PRO A 58 -5.74 17.23 -4.65
CA PRO A 58 -6.50 17.07 -3.40
C PRO A 58 -7.84 16.32 -3.55
N GLN A 59 -8.46 16.40 -4.73
CA GLN A 59 -9.73 15.74 -5.05
C GLN A 59 -9.61 14.21 -5.06
N ASP A 60 -8.53 13.66 -5.59
CA ASP A 60 -8.30 12.22 -5.60
C ASP A 60 -8.10 11.66 -4.19
N ALA A 61 -7.64 12.49 -3.23
CA ALA A 61 -7.37 12.08 -1.85
C ALA A 61 -8.69 11.97 -1.13
N VAL A 62 -9.55 12.98 -1.32
CA VAL A 62 -10.93 12.96 -0.81
C VAL A 62 -11.69 11.77 -1.40
N ARG A 63 -11.56 11.50 -2.70
CA ARG A 63 -12.19 10.35 -3.35
C ARG A 63 -11.71 9.02 -2.76
N THR A 64 -10.40 8.88 -2.58
CA THR A 64 -9.78 7.69 -1.98
C THR A 64 -10.25 7.50 -0.55
N LEU A 65 -10.24 8.56 0.27
CA LEU A 65 -10.72 8.54 1.65
C LEU A 65 -12.18 8.08 1.72
N ARG A 66 -13.07 8.65 0.90
CA ARG A 66 -14.48 8.26 0.83
C ARG A 66 -14.65 6.78 0.45
N ARG A 67 -13.87 6.30 -0.52
CA ARG A 67 -13.90 4.90 -0.94
C ARG A 67 -13.46 3.95 0.18
N VAL A 68 -12.37 4.28 0.87
CA VAL A 68 -11.86 3.49 2.00
C VAL A 68 -12.86 3.48 3.15
N GLN A 69 -13.46 4.63 3.48
CA GLN A 69 -14.51 4.73 4.50
C GLN A 69 -15.69 3.83 4.16
N LYS A 70 -16.22 3.91 2.94
CA LYS A 70 -17.34 3.08 2.49
C LYS A 70 -17.02 1.58 2.56
N ALA A 71 -15.84 1.18 2.08
CA ALA A 71 -15.40 -0.21 2.11
C ALA A 71 -15.26 -0.73 3.56
N THR A 72 -14.68 0.08 4.44
CA THR A 72 -14.51 -0.24 5.86
C THR A 72 -15.86 -0.41 6.55
N THR A 73 -16.77 0.55 6.41
CA THR A 73 -18.12 0.48 6.99
C THR A 73 -18.84 -0.78 6.49
N ARG A 74 -18.78 -1.08 5.19
CA ARG A 74 -19.38 -2.31 4.64
C ARG A 74 -18.76 -3.57 5.27
N TYR A 75 -17.44 -3.62 5.42
CA TYR A 75 -16.74 -4.77 6.01
C TYR A 75 -17.16 -5.01 7.46
N VAL A 76 -17.20 -3.94 8.24
CA VAL A 76 -17.52 -3.94 9.67
C VAL A 76 -18.98 -4.35 9.87
N ASN A 77 -19.91 -3.73 9.15
CA ASN A 77 -21.34 -4.06 9.21
C ASN A 77 -21.60 -5.51 8.79
N ARG A 78 -20.96 -5.99 7.71
CA ARG A 78 -21.14 -7.38 7.23
C ARG A 78 -20.71 -8.41 8.27
N ARG A 79 -19.78 -8.08 9.16
CA ARG A 79 -19.26 -8.98 10.19
C ARG A 79 -19.80 -8.69 11.59
N ASP A 80 -20.77 -7.80 11.70
CA ASP A 80 -21.31 -7.35 12.99
C ASP A 80 -20.21 -6.91 13.97
N LEU A 81 -19.16 -6.28 13.43
CA LEU A 81 -18.06 -5.78 14.24
C LEU A 81 -18.39 -4.37 14.73
N PRO A 82 -18.01 -3.99 15.95
CA PRO A 82 -18.05 -2.60 16.36
C PRO A 82 -17.01 -1.79 15.59
N ARG A 83 -17.29 -0.51 15.32
CA ARG A 83 -16.29 0.41 14.77
C ARG A 83 -15.18 0.61 15.81
N PRO A 84 -13.90 0.40 15.45
CA PRO A 84 -12.80 0.58 16.40
C PRO A 84 -12.67 2.05 16.82
N ARG A 85 -12.52 2.28 18.12
CA ARG A 85 -12.17 3.60 18.67
C ARG A 85 -10.67 3.79 18.59
N VAL A 86 -10.22 4.71 17.74
CA VAL A 86 -8.80 5.07 17.65
C VAL A 86 -8.50 6.14 18.70
N ARG A 87 -7.48 5.92 19.53
CA ARG A 87 -7.01 6.86 20.55
C ARG A 87 -6.14 7.94 19.91
N TRP A 88 -6.79 8.81 19.12
CA TRP A 88 -6.11 9.83 18.32
C TRP A 88 -5.28 10.79 19.16
N SER A 89 -5.71 11.13 20.38
CA SER A 89 -4.95 11.97 21.30
C SER A 89 -3.61 11.36 21.68
N GLU A 90 -3.59 10.07 22.03
CA GLU A 90 -2.35 9.34 22.34
C GLU A 90 -1.44 9.24 21.11
N PHE A 91 -2.01 8.93 19.95
CA PHE A 91 -1.26 8.89 18.70
C PHE A 91 -0.61 10.26 18.38
N GLN A 92 -1.37 11.36 18.50
CA GLN A 92 -0.85 12.71 18.28
C GLN A 92 0.24 13.09 19.28
N ALA A 93 0.17 12.62 20.53
CA ALA A 93 1.21 12.83 21.52
C ALA A 93 2.53 12.14 21.13
N LEU A 94 2.47 11.00 20.44
CA LEU A 94 3.64 10.24 19.98
C LEU A 94 4.30 10.84 18.73
N VAL A 95 3.52 11.44 17.84
CA VAL A 95 4.01 11.98 16.54
C VAL A 95 4.41 13.46 16.63
N ARG A 96 4.23 14.10 17.79
CA ARG A 96 4.82 15.43 18.01
C ARG A 96 6.35 15.29 17.99
N PRO A 97 7.08 16.07 17.18
CA PRO A 97 8.53 16.04 17.20
C PRO A 97 9.00 16.31 18.64
N ARG A 98 9.94 15.50 19.14
CA ARG A 98 10.73 15.91 20.30
C ARG A 98 11.44 17.18 19.86
N GLY A 99 11.16 18.29 20.54
CA GLY A 99 11.95 19.49 20.35
C GLY A 99 13.41 19.17 20.66
N GLU A 100 14.30 19.40 19.69
CA GLU A 100 15.70 19.72 19.94
C GLU A 100 15.82 21.21 20.27
#